data_AF-A0A848LDJ1-F1
#
_entry.id   AF-A0A848LDJ1-F1
#
_cell.length_a   1.000
_cell.length_b   1.000
_cell.length_c   1.000
_cell.angle_alpha   90.00
_cell.angle_beta   90.00
_cell.angle_gamma   90.00
#
_symmetry.space_group_name_H-M   'P 1'
#
loop_
_entity.id
_entity.type
_entity.pdbx_description
1 polymer ?
#
loop_
_entity_poly.entity_id
_entity_poly.type
_entity_poly.pdbx_seq_one_letter_code
_entity_poly.pdbx_strand_id
1 'polypeptide(L)'
;MDTRRHPPIEEIGDFGIYFRDTVVACIEVKSKLTRKELCSALRTLVTTKSVGPGLGSRYALFAYETHLTAQEILESIDNTVEFFDHRIYPIIVLGRLVITMTEFHPEKPRPRFVLTAFEPSSDLDLTLFELIDMLMEIGGESPVKGLYSEIHSHFNPVASRTFVCPEKRPGTGLGTNMD
;
A
#
# COMPACT_ATOMS: atom_id res chain seq x y z
N MET A 1 0.92 28.53 12.00
CA MET A 1 0.66 28.60 10.54
C MET A 1 -0.40 27.56 10.25
N ASP A 2 -1.47 27.95 9.57
CA ASP A 2 -2.56 27.03 9.23
C ASP A 2 -2.10 26.11 8.09
N THR A 3 -1.80 24.85 8.41
CA THR A 3 -1.23 23.84 7.50
C THR A 3 -2.28 23.22 6.57
N ARG A 4 -3.52 23.71 6.61
CA ARG A 4 -4.69 22.91 6.17
C ARG A 4 -4.91 22.78 4.67
N ARG A 5 -4.23 23.52 3.79
CA ARG A 5 -4.35 23.32 2.32
C ARG A 5 -3.09 23.75 1.57
N HIS A 6 -2.44 22.81 0.89
CA HIS A 6 -1.49 23.12 -0.18
C HIS A 6 -2.30 23.20 -1.49
N PRO A 7 -2.58 24.41 -2.03
CA PRO A 7 -3.25 24.51 -3.32
C PRO A 7 -2.36 23.92 -4.43
N PRO A 8 -2.95 23.52 -5.59
CA PRO A 8 -2.17 23.13 -6.75
C PRO A 8 -1.16 24.23 -7.12
N ILE A 9 0.02 23.82 -7.59
CA ILE A 9 1.01 24.69 -8.24
C ILE A 9 0.39 25.31 -9.49
N GLU A 10 -0.30 24.47 -10.26
CA GLU A 10 -0.90 24.80 -11.53
C GLU A 10 -2.13 23.91 -11.77
N GLU A 11 -3.14 24.47 -12.42
CA GLU A 11 -4.32 23.75 -12.88
C GLU A 11 -4.36 23.79 -14.41
N ILE A 12 -4.42 22.62 -15.04
CA ILE A 12 -4.51 22.48 -16.50
C ILE A 12 -5.81 21.75 -16.81
N GLY A 13 -6.87 22.48 -17.11
CA GLY A 13 -8.21 21.90 -17.26
C GLY A 13 -8.66 21.25 -15.95
N ASP A 14 -8.98 19.95 -15.98
CA ASP A 14 -9.40 19.18 -14.81
C ASP A 14 -8.23 18.59 -14.00
N PHE A 15 -6.97 18.91 -14.37
CA PHE A 15 -5.78 18.38 -13.71
C PHE A 15 -5.15 19.40 -12.75
N GLY A 16 -4.93 19.00 -11.50
CA GLY A 16 -4.12 19.75 -10.54
C GLY A 16 -2.69 19.20 -10.45
N ILE A 17 -1.70 20.07 -10.56
CA ILE A 17 -0.28 19.75 -10.40
C ILE A 17 0.14 20.16 -8.99
N TYR A 18 0.74 19.26 -8.22
CA TYR A 18 1.13 19.49 -6.82
C TYR A 18 2.63 19.32 -6.62
N PHE A 19 3.19 19.95 -5.58
CA PHE A 19 4.55 19.67 -5.18
C PHE A 19 4.61 18.26 -4.64
N ARG A 20 5.57 17.47 -5.13
CA ARG A 20 5.74 16.07 -4.73
C ARG A 20 5.80 15.89 -3.20
N ASP A 21 6.37 16.86 -2.48
CA ASP A 21 6.57 16.80 -1.02
C ASP A 21 5.29 17.20 -0.23
N THR A 22 4.27 17.70 -0.91
CA THR A 22 2.95 18.02 -0.34
C THR A 22 1.95 16.87 -0.44
N VAL A 23 2.28 15.83 -1.21
CA VAL A 23 1.43 14.65 -1.35
C VAL A 23 1.61 13.76 -0.13
N VAL A 24 0.51 13.48 0.56
CA VAL A 24 0.49 12.63 1.76
C VAL A 24 0.24 11.16 1.38
N ALA A 25 -0.58 10.93 0.35
CA ALA A 25 -0.88 9.61 -0.14
C ALA A 25 -1.28 9.58 -1.61
N CYS A 26 -1.04 8.45 -2.26
CA CYS A 26 -1.55 8.10 -3.58
C CYS A 26 -2.47 6.88 -3.45
N ILE A 27 -3.68 6.97 -3.99
CA ILE A 27 -4.66 5.89 -3.92
C ILE A 27 -5.06 5.52 -5.34
N GLU A 28 -4.80 4.28 -5.73
CA GLU A 28 -5.36 3.71 -6.96
C GLU A 28 -6.76 3.19 -6.64
N VAL A 29 -7.76 3.61 -7.40
CA VAL A 29 -9.18 3.27 -7.17
C VAL A 29 -9.70 2.38 -8.30
N LYS A 30 -10.33 1.26 -7.93
CA LYS A 30 -10.99 0.34 -8.86
C LYS A 30 -12.44 0.10 -8.44
N SER A 31 -13.37 0.01 -9.39
CA SER A 31 -14.73 -0.43 -9.07
C SER A 31 -14.74 -1.93 -8.70
N LYS A 32 -14.00 -2.74 -9.46
CA LYS A 32 -13.94 -4.18 -9.29
C LYS A 32 -12.52 -4.70 -9.40
N LEU A 33 -12.09 -5.51 -8.46
CA LEU A 33 -10.79 -6.14 -8.45
C LEU A 33 -10.83 -7.53 -9.09
N THR A 34 -10.20 -7.63 -10.25
CA THR A 34 -9.80 -8.91 -10.87
C THR A 34 -8.29 -9.07 -10.73
N ARG A 35 -7.74 -10.25 -11.01
CA ARG A 35 -6.28 -10.46 -11.01
C ARG A 35 -5.56 -9.46 -11.94
N LYS A 36 -6.15 -9.18 -13.11
CA LYS A 36 -5.60 -8.20 -14.06
C LYS A 36 -5.60 -6.78 -13.47
N GLU A 37 -6.69 -6.36 -12.84
CA GLU A 37 -6.79 -5.02 -12.22
C GLU A 37 -5.85 -4.90 -11.03
N LEU A 38 -5.71 -5.95 -10.22
CA LEU A 38 -4.75 -5.99 -9.12
C LEU A 38 -3.31 -5.79 -9.62
N CYS A 39 -2.86 -6.58 -10.59
CA CYS A 39 -1.51 -6.43 -11.15
C CYS A 39 -1.31 -5.05 -11.79
N SER A 40 -2.31 -4.53 -12.50
CA SER A 40 -2.25 -3.19 -13.09
C SER A 40 -2.13 -2.10 -12.01
N ALA A 41 -2.96 -2.17 -10.97
CA ALA A 41 -2.98 -1.21 -9.88
C ALA A 41 -1.67 -1.18 -9.11
N LEU A 42 -1.14 -2.36 -8.76
CA LEU A 42 0.15 -2.46 -8.08
C LEU A 42 1.29 -1.89 -8.92
N ARG A 43 1.31 -2.15 -10.23
CA ARG A 43 2.30 -1.54 -11.13
C ARG A 43 2.17 -0.02 -11.18
N THR A 44 0.95 0.51 -11.30
CA THR A 44 0.72 1.97 -11.24
C THR A 44 1.31 2.54 -9.97
N LEU A 45 0.99 1.97 -8.80
CA LEU A 45 1.51 2.44 -7.52
C LEU A 45 3.04 2.34 -7.41
N VAL A 46 3.66 1.26 -7.93
CA VAL A 46 5.13 1.11 -7.96
C VAL A 46 5.73 2.23 -8.82
N THR A 47 5.18 2.45 -10.01
CA THR A 47 5.63 3.52 -10.90
C THR A 47 5.43 4.89 -10.27
N THR A 48 4.26 5.18 -9.70
CA THR A 48 3.98 6.43 -9.00
C THR A 48 4.97 6.65 -7.86
N LYS A 49 5.40 5.60 -7.15
CA LYS A 49 6.42 5.75 -6.12
C LYS A 49 7.83 5.94 -6.64
N SER A 50 8.17 5.37 -7.79
CA SER A 50 9.50 5.53 -8.37
C SER A 50 9.73 6.93 -8.96
N VAL A 51 8.67 7.57 -9.47
CA VAL A 51 8.75 8.92 -10.06
C VAL A 51 8.14 10.02 -9.20
N GLY A 52 7.26 9.67 -8.26
CA GLY A 52 6.33 10.59 -7.64
C GLY A 52 6.78 11.08 -6.25
N PRO A 53 5.86 11.12 -5.28
CA PRO A 53 6.03 11.99 -4.12
C PRO A 53 7.14 11.59 -3.16
N GLY A 54 7.57 12.58 -2.38
CA GLY A 54 8.75 12.52 -1.51
C GLY A 54 8.69 11.41 -0.45
N LEU A 55 9.81 11.23 0.26
CA LEU A 55 9.92 10.30 1.38
C LEU A 55 8.82 10.58 2.40
N GLY A 56 7.87 9.64 2.58
CA GLY A 56 6.78 9.76 3.55
C GLY A 56 5.38 9.51 3.00
N SER A 57 5.18 9.58 1.67
CA SER A 57 3.88 9.26 1.06
C SER A 57 3.44 7.81 1.25
N ARG A 58 2.14 7.59 1.49
CA ARG A 58 1.50 6.25 1.46
C ARG A 58 0.94 5.94 0.10
N TYR A 59 0.79 4.66 -0.17
CA TYR A 59 0.32 4.14 -1.45
C TYR A 59 -0.71 3.06 -1.16
N ALA A 60 -1.95 3.27 -1.56
CA ALA A 60 -3.07 2.37 -1.27
C ALA A 60 -3.79 1.95 -2.57
N LEU A 61 -4.43 0.78 -2.53
CA LEU A 61 -5.35 0.30 -3.55
C LEU A 61 -6.73 0.12 -2.92
N PHE A 62 -7.67 0.97 -3.32
CA PHE A 62 -9.06 0.78 -2.93
C PHE A 62 -9.83 0.13 -4.07
N ALA A 63 -10.52 -0.97 -3.80
CA ALA A 63 -11.56 -1.46 -4.70
C ALA A 63 -12.89 -1.69 -3.98
N TYR A 64 -13.97 -1.32 -4.65
CA TYR A 64 -15.31 -1.46 -4.08
C TYR A 64 -15.75 -2.93 -4.02
N GLU A 65 -15.50 -3.69 -5.08
CA GLU A 65 -15.83 -5.11 -5.17
C GLU A 65 -14.60 -5.97 -5.46
N THR A 66 -14.61 -7.22 -4.97
CA THR A 66 -13.64 -8.25 -5.37
C THR A 66 -14.34 -9.60 -5.52
N HIS A 67 -13.85 -10.41 -6.45
CA HIS A 67 -14.18 -11.85 -6.52
C HIS A 67 -12.98 -12.73 -6.16
N LEU A 68 -11.85 -12.11 -5.85
CA LEU A 68 -10.66 -12.81 -5.40
C LEU A 68 -10.76 -13.04 -3.89
N THR A 69 -10.43 -14.26 -3.47
CA THR A 69 -10.18 -14.59 -2.07
C THR A 69 -8.92 -13.87 -1.56
N ALA A 70 -8.81 -13.72 -0.24
CA ALA A 70 -7.60 -13.19 0.42
C ALA A 70 -6.32 -13.89 -0.06
N GLN A 71 -6.37 -15.21 -0.17
CA GLN A 71 -5.25 -16.03 -0.64
C GLN A 71 -4.88 -15.71 -2.10
N GLU A 72 -5.86 -15.64 -3.00
CA GLU A 72 -5.61 -15.31 -4.41
C GLU A 72 -5.01 -13.92 -4.59
N ILE A 73 -5.42 -12.95 -3.77
CA ILE A 73 -4.83 -11.60 -3.78
C ILE A 73 -3.37 -11.67 -3.36
N LEU A 74 -3.08 -12.30 -2.22
CA LEU A 74 -1.72 -12.45 -1.70
C LEU A 74 -0.81 -13.20 -2.67
N GLU A 75 -1.33 -14.21 -3.37
CA GLU A 75 -0.60 -14.98 -4.38
C GLU A 75 -0.34 -14.19 -5.67
N SER A 76 -1.25 -13.28 -6.03
CA SER A 76 -1.14 -12.44 -7.22
C SER A 76 -0.17 -11.26 -7.06
N ILE A 77 0.30 -10.98 -5.84
CA ILE A 77 1.33 -9.98 -5.58
C ILE A 77 2.70 -10.58 -5.95
N ASP A 78 3.34 -9.93 -6.92
CA ASP A 78 4.66 -10.33 -7.41
C ASP A 78 5.74 -10.11 -6.35
N ASN A 79 6.58 -11.10 -6.14
CA ASN A 79 7.73 -11.05 -5.23
C ASN A 79 8.97 -10.45 -5.95
N THR A 80 8.86 -9.22 -6.46
CA THR A 80 9.94 -8.54 -7.22
C THR A 80 10.72 -7.55 -6.37
N VAL A 81 11.96 -7.26 -6.77
CA VAL A 81 12.79 -6.24 -6.13
C VAL A 81 12.13 -4.85 -6.21
N GLU A 82 11.45 -4.51 -7.30
CA GLU A 82 10.77 -3.20 -7.38
C GLU A 82 9.65 -3.07 -6.35
N PHE A 83 8.87 -4.13 -6.12
CA PHE A 83 7.85 -4.13 -5.07
C PHE A 83 8.48 -3.98 -3.67
N PHE A 84 9.66 -4.57 -3.47
CA PHE A 84 10.46 -4.44 -2.25
C PHE A 84 11.08 -3.07 -2.06
N ASP A 85 11.76 -2.50 -3.06
CA ASP A 85 12.45 -1.21 -2.94
C ASP A 85 11.43 -0.08 -2.84
N HIS A 86 10.30 -0.24 -3.54
CA HIS A 86 9.19 0.68 -3.48
C HIS A 86 8.14 0.31 -2.46
N ARG A 87 8.43 -0.54 -1.44
CA ARG A 87 7.52 -0.95 -0.33
C ARG A 87 6.20 -0.22 -0.34
N ILE A 88 5.30 -0.64 -1.20
CA ILE A 88 3.95 -0.09 -1.16
C ILE A 88 3.45 -0.62 0.18
N TYR A 89 2.96 0.23 1.07
CA TYR A 89 2.15 -0.26 2.19
C TYR A 89 0.79 -0.54 1.55
N PRO A 90 0.60 -1.67 0.84
CA PRO A 90 -0.47 -1.79 -0.12
C PRO A 90 -1.71 -2.06 0.72
N ILE A 91 -2.38 -0.99 1.08
CA ILE A 91 -3.67 -1.09 1.72
C ILE A 91 -4.60 -1.51 0.62
N ILE A 92 -4.87 -2.81 0.55
CA ILE A 92 -5.85 -3.36 -0.38
C ILE A 92 -7.16 -3.44 0.39
N VAL A 93 -8.01 -2.44 0.19
CA VAL A 93 -9.38 -2.41 0.74
C VAL A 93 -10.31 -2.93 -0.33
N LEU A 94 -10.95 -4.08 -0.11
CA LEU A 94 -11.77 -4.76 -1.11
C LEU A 94 -13.13 -5.17 -0.57
N GLY A 95 -14.09 -4.25 -0.54
CA GLY A 95 -15.41 -4.49 0.04
C GLY A 95 -15.37 -4.82 1.54
N ARG A 96 -14.87 -6.01 1.92
CA ARG A 96 -14.75 -6.55 3.28
C ARG A 96 -13.36 -7.10 3.64
N LEU A 97 -12.34 -6.89 2.82
CA LEU A 97 -10.97 -7.30 3.15
C LEU A 97 -10.06 -6.09 3.31
N VAL A 98 -9.20 -6.14 4.32
CA VAL A 98 -8.07 -5.22 4.50
C VAL A 98 -6.79 -6.05 4.46
N ILE A 99 -5.83 -5.66 3.62
CA ILE A 99 -4.49 -6.25 3.64
C ILE A 99 -3.51 -5.23 4.17
N THR A 100 -2.81 -5.57 5.25
CA THR A 100 -1.78 -4.72 5.86
C THR A 100 -0.43 -5.39 5.80
N MET A 101 0.63 -4.57 5.85
CA MET A 101 2.01 -5.02 5.85
C MET A 101 2.61 -4.84 7.25
N THR A 102 3.18 -5.90 7.80
CA THR A 102 4.02 -5.84 9.00
C THR A 102 5.48 -6.08 8.63
N GLU A 103 6.34 -5.09 8.85
CA GLU A 103 7.79 -5.27 8.67
C GLU A 103 8.33 -6.11 9.83
N PHE A 104 9.00 -7.22 9.52
CA PHE A 104 9.44 -8.12 10.57
C PHE A 104 10.76 -7.66 11.17
N HIS A 105 11.82 -7.39 10.39
CA HIS A 105 13.10 -6.92 10.93
C HIS A 105 13.98 -6.28 9.83
N PRO A 106 14.21 -4.96 9.82
CA PRO A 106 15.08 -4.31 8.84
C PRO A 106 16.56 -4.67 9.02
N GLU A 107 16.96 -5.12 10.21
CA GLU A 107 18.36 -5.42 10.56
C GLU A 107 18.81 -6.82 10.16
N LYS A 108 17.92 -7.67 9.65
CA LYS A 108 18.32 -9.00 9.16
C LYS A 108 19.03 -8.85 7.81
N PRO A 109 19.97 -9.76 7.48
CA PRO A 109 20.74 -9.73 6.23
C PRO A 109 19.88 -9.80 4.96
N ARG A 110 18.58 -10.11 5.10
CA ARG A 110 17.56 -9.98 4.05
C ARG A 110 16.32 -9.36 4.66
N PRO A 111 15.89 -8.17 4.21
CA PRO A 111 14.61 -7.60 4.62
C PRO A 111 13.46 -8.58 4.35
N ARG A 112 12.55 -8.70 5.30
CA ARG A 112 11.34 -9.53 5.21
C ARG A 112 10.16 -8.72 5.71
N PHE A 113 9.05 -8.85 5.01
CA PHE A 113 7.76 -8.33 5.46
C PHE A 113 6.70 -9.42 5.31
N VAL A 114 5.64 -9.28 6.09
CA VAL A 114 4.46 -10.15 6.01
C VAL A 114 3.31 -9.29 5.54
N LEU A 115 2.60 -9.75 4.51
CA LEU A 115 1.28 -9.24 4.21
C LEU A 115 0.25 -10.13 4.88
N THR A 116 -0.65 -9.53 5.64
CA THR A 116 -1.74 -10.22 6.33
C THR A 116 -3.05 -9.65 5.86
N ALA A 117 -3.95 -10.52 5.43
CA ALA A 117 -5.31 -10.17 5.08
C ALA A 117 -6.24 -10.36 6.28
N PHE A 118 -7.15 -9.41 6.46
CA PHE A 118 -8.09 -9.36 7.57
C PHE A 118 -9.51 -9.15 7.06
N GLU A 119 -10.46 -9.78 7.75
CA GLU A 119 -11.90 -9.57 7.56
C GLU A 119 -12.50 -8.91 8.80
N PRO A 120 -13.47 -8.00 8.66
CA PRO A 120 -14.17 -7.44 9.79
C PRO A 120 -14.98 -8.54 10.48
N SER A 121 -14.89 -8.57 11.80
CA SER A 121 -15.66 -9.44 12.71
C SER A 121 -17.17 -9.15 12.72
N SER A 122 -17.61 -8.06 12.07
CA SER A 122 -18.99 -7.63 12.02
C SER A 122 -19.44 -7.30 10.59
N ASP A 123 -20.74 -7.09 10.41
CA ASP A 123 -21.33 -6.62 9.15
C ASP A 123 -21.16 -5.13 8.88
N LEU A 124 -20.51 -4.39 9.79
CA LEU A 124 -20.16 -3.00 9.57
C LEU A 124 -18.99 -2.90 8.58
N ASP A 125 -19.09 -1.98 7.63
CA ASP A 125 -17.98 -1.64 6.75
C ASP A 125 -16.94 -0.80 7.52
N LEU A 126 -16.04 -1.50 8.19
CA LEU A 126 -14.90 -0.92 8.89
C LEU A 126 -13.70 -0.69 7.96
N THR A 127 -13.76 -1.15 6.70
CA THR A 127 -12.62 -1.13 5.79
C THR A 127 -12.30 0.27 5.28
N LEU A 128 -13.33 1.11 5.11
CA LEU A 128 -13.15 2.52 4.77
C LEU A 128 -12.57 3.33 5.94
N PHE A 129 -12.95 3.01 7.18
CA PHE A 129 -12.37 3.64 8.37
C PHE A 129 -10.89 3.31 8.53
N GLU A 130 -10.55 2.04 8.29
CA GLU A 130 -9.17 1.56 8.29
C GLU A 130 -8.33 2.26 7.20
N LEU A 131 -8.87 2.45 5.99
CA LEU A 131 -8.22 3.26 4.96
C LEU A 131 -7.99 4.71 5.40
N ILE A 132 -9.01 5.37 5.95
CA ILE A 132 -8.90 6.76 6.40
C ILE A 132 -7.83 6.89 7.48
N ASP A 133 -7.85 6.03 8.50
CA ASP A 133 -6.91 6.15 9.61
C ASP A 133 -5.45 5.94 9.15
N MET A 134 -5.19 4.92 8.33
CA MET A 134 -3.85 4.68 7.78
C MET A 134 -3.34 5.81 6.89
N LEU A 135 -4.23 6.54 6.20
CA LEU A 135 -3.86 7.73 5.43
C LEU A 135 -3.57 8.94 6.33
N MET A 136 -4.24 9.02 7.49
CA MET A 136 -4.17 10.17 8.40
C MET A 136 -3.06 10.10 9.44
N GLU A 137 -2.47 8.92 9.73
CA GLU A 137 -1.34 8.79 10.65
C GLU A 137 -0.12 9.67 10.29
N ILE A 138 0.07 10.03 9.01
CA ILE A 138 1.19 10.88 8.56
C ILE A 138 0.98 12.36 8.87
N GLY A 139 -0.26 12.79 9.10
CA GLY A 139 -0.59 14.17 9.44
C GLY A 139 -0.37 14.53 10.90
N GLY A 140 -0.05 13.58 11.78
CA GLY A 140 0.11 13.79 13.23
C GLY A 140 -1.21 14.01 14.00
N GLU A 141 -2.30 14.34 13.31
CA GLU A 141 -3.65 14.54 13.86
C GLU A 141 -4.68 13.69 13.10
N SER A 142 -4.76 12.40 13.43
CA SER A 142 -5.95 11.61 13.08
C SER A 142 -7.09 12.04 14.03
N PRO A 143 -8.26 12.50 13.55
CA PRO A 143 -9.41 12.79 14.40
C PRO A 143 -10.01 11.51 15.03
N VAL A 144 -9.55 10.34 14.58
CA VAL A 144 -9.89 9.03 15.11
C VAL A 144 -8.72 8.39 15.89
N LYS A 145 -7.69 9.17 16.26
CA LYS A 145 -6.64 8.75 17.20
C LYS A 145 -7.29 8.21 18.49
N GLY A 146 -7.09 6.93 18.78
CA GLY A 146 -7.72 6.22 19.89
C GLY A 146 -8.71 5.13 19.44
N LEU A 147 -9.31 5.29 18.25
CA LEU A 147 -10.09 4.22 17.62
C LEU A 147 -9.19 3.19 16.94
N TYR A 148 -7.92 3.46 16.67
CA TYR A 148 -7.02 2.52 15.97
C TYR A 148 -6.99 1.13 16.62
N SER A 149 -6.73 1.05 17.93
CA SER A 149 -6.76 -0.24 18.65
C SER A 149 -8.15 -0.86 18.68
N GLU A 150 -9.21 -0.04 18.65
CA GLU A 150 -10.60 -0.52 18.64
C GLU A 150 -10.96 -1.08 17.26
N ILE A 151 -10.70 -0.34 16.17
CA ILE A 151 -10.91 -0.74 14.77
C ILE A 151 -10.13 -2.00 14.46
N HIS A 152 -8.82 -2.04 14.73
CA HIS A 152 -8.01 -3.24 14.51
C HIS A 152 -8.48 -4.44 15.35
N SER A 153 -9.01 -4.23 16.57
CA SER A 153 -9.58 -5.32 17.37
C SER A 153 -10.83 -5.95 16.75
N HIS A 154 -11.46 -5.27 15.80
CA HIS A 154 -12.60 -5.77 15.05
C HIS A 154 -12.20 -6.51 13.78
N PHE A 155 -10.92 -6.73 13.50
CA PHE A 155 -10.44 -7.42 12.32
C PHE A 155 -9.84 -8.79 12.69
N ASN A 156 -10.30 -9.85 12.03
CA ASN A 156 -9.77 -11.19 12.19
C ASN A 156 -8.80 -11.51 11.05
N PRO A 157 -7.57 -11.99 11.34
CA PRO A 157 -6.66 -12.42 10.30
C PRO A 157 -7.20 -13.68 9.61
N VAL A 158 -7.24 -13.68 8.28
CA VAL A 158 -7.77 -14.80 7.48
C VAL A 158 -6.75 -15.45 6.56
N ALA A 159 -5.69 -14.72 6.18
CA ALA A 159 -4.57 -15.26 5.42
C ALA A 159 -3.30 -14.42 5.67
N SER A 160 -2.13 -15.03 5.51
CA SER A 160 -0.87 -14.29 5.53
C SER A 160 0.16 -14.91 4.60
N ARG A 161 1.04 -14.06 4.06
CA ARG A 161 2.15 -14.48 3.20
C ARG A 161 3.40 -13.71 3.58
N THR A 162 4.48 -14.45 3.80
CA THR A 162 5.81 -13.86 4.03
C THR A 162 6.50 -13.60 2.70
N PHE A 163 7.01 -12.39 2.54
CA PHE A 163 7.83 -12.00 1.40
C PHE A 163 9.27 -11.83 1.87
N VAL A 164 10.21 -12.35 1.08
CA VAL A 164 11.65 -12.25 1.33
C VAL A 164 12.30 -11.55 0.13
N CYS A 165 13.10 -10.52 0.41
CA CYS A 165 13.76 -9.74 -0.63
C CYS A 165 14.58 -10.67 -1.55
N PRO A 166 14.36 -10.66 -2.88
CA PRO A 166 15.09 -11.53 -3.81
C PRO A 166 16.59 -11.22 -3.80
N GLU A 167 17.44 -12.26 -3.82
CA GLU A 167 18.91 -12.12 -3.75
C GLU A 167 19.55 -11.34 -4.92
N LYS A 168 18.83 -11.17 -6.04
CA LYS A 168 19.37 -10.56 -7.25
C LYS A 168 18.54 -9.34 -7.62
N ARG A 169 19.12 -8.15 -7.43
CA ARG A 169 18.72 -6.98 -8.22
C ARG A 169 18.85 -7.38 -9.69
N PRO A 170 17.80 -7.29 -10.53
CA PRO A 170 17.97 -7.44 -11.97
C PRO A 170 19.02 -6.41 -12.41
N GLY A 171 20.24 -6.86 -12.69
CA GLY A 171 21.40 -5.99 -12.99
C GLY A 171 22.69 -6.28 -12.23
N THR A 172 22.70 -7.04 -11.13
CA THR A 172 23.97 -7.42 -10.43
C THR A 172 24.53 -8.78 -10.86
N GLY A 173 24.05 -9.30 -11.99
CA GLY A 173 24.57 -10.49 -12.66
C GLY A 173 25.65 -10.16 -13.70
N LEU A 174 26.61 -9.29 -13.38
CA LEU A 174 27.89 -9.31 -14.08
C LEU A 174 28.84 -10.12 -13.22
N GLY A 175 28.79 -11.44 -13.40
CA GLY A 175 29.93 -12.27 -13.08
C GLY A 175 31.08 -11.84 -13.97
N THR A 176 31.95 -10.98 -13.48
CA THR A 176 33.33 -10.95 -13.95
C THR A 176 34.02 -12.18 -13.36
N ASN A 177 33.76 -13.33 -13.98
CA ASN A 177 34.79 -14.35 -14.07
C ASN A 177 35.63 -13.97 -15.28
N MET A 178 36.72 -13.24 -15.04
CA MET A 178 37.90 -13.37 -15.87
C MET A 178 38.98 -14.01 -14.99
N ASP A 179 39.72 -14.90 -15.61
CA ASP A 179 40.67 -15.87 -15.07
C ASP A 179 41.73 -15.32 -14.10
#